data_AF-A0A6S7FS70-F1
#
_entry.id   AF-A0A6S7FS70-F1
#
_cell.length_a   1.000
_cell.length_b   1.000
_cell.length_c   1.000
_cell.angle_alpha   90.00
_cell.angle_beta   90.00
_cell.angle_gamma   90.00
#
_symmetry.space_group_name_H-M   'P 1'
#
loop_
_entity.id
_entity.type
_entity.pdbx_description
1 polymer ?
#
loop_
_entity_poly.entity_id
_entity_poly.type
_entity_poly.pdbx_seq_one_letter_code
_entity_poly.pdbx_strand_id
1 'polypeptide(L)'
;MRQNLNFVGGQAADSVVKAPSINCKLHNGRFGCSTCLHAGRRLAGRGNKRVYEYCPNIPPRRNHTDFLLHATLAKQSGETLYGVMGTSPVHDILEIPEMVLLDYMHQVLEGEYTRRLSKWFNGSCPSGVSLRDEATKETLTGKLMSTRLPHDFKRKLRQVEEFK
;
A
#
# COMPACT_ATOMS: atom_id res chain seq x y z
N MET A 1 -8.15 25.45 23.32
CA MET A 1 -7.19 25.24 22.22
C MET A 1 -7.92 24.58 21.07
N ARG A 2 -8.09 25.31 19.95
CA ARG A 2 -8.71 24.75 18.74
C ARG A 2 -7.73 23.72 18.18
N GLN A 3 -8.15 22.45 18.13
CA GLN A 3 -7.44 21.45 17.35
C GLN A 3 -7.47 21.93 15.90
N ASN A 4 -6.30 22.27 15.35
CA ASN A 4 -6.13 22.41 13.91
C ASN A 4 -6.40 21.03 13.31
N LEU A 5 -7.66 20.75 12.96
CA LEU A 5 -7.97 19.77 11.94
C LEU A 5 -7.35 20.32 10.65
N ASN A 6 -6.08 20.01 10.44
CA ASN A 6 -5.50 20.08 9.11
C ASN A 6 -6.40 19.22 8.24
N PHE A 7 -7.08 19.86 7.29
CA PHE A 7 -7.87 19.21 6.28
C PHE A 7 -6.96 18.22 5.56
N VAL A 8 -7.04 16.92 5.88
CA VAL A 8 -6.30 15.88 5.17
C VAL A 8 -7.06 15.59 3.88
N GLY A 9 -7.05 16.56 2.97
CA GLY A 9 -7.45 16.34 1.58
C GLY A 9 -6.40 15.44 0.96
N GLY A 10 -6.74 14.17 0.76
CA GLY A 10 -5.81 13.20 0.18
C GLY A 10 -6.54 12.24 -0.75
N GLN A 11 -5.81 11.71 -1.73
CA GLN A 11 -6.34 10.79 -2.71
C GLN A 11 -6.48 9.39 -2.11
N ALA A 12 -7.70 9.05 -1.67
CA ALA A 12 -8.11 7.68 -1.37
C ALA A 12 -8.64 7.02 -2.65
N ALA A 13 -7.76 6.31 -3.35
CA ALA A 13 -8.12 5.51 -4.53
C ALA A 13 -7.32 4.20 -4.52
N ASP A 14 -7.76 3.17 -5.23
CA ASP A 14 -6.97 1.94 -5.33
C ASP A 14 -5.61 2.19 -6.03
N SER A 15 -4.70 1.22 -5.91
CA SER A 15 -3.38 1.31 -6.52
C SER A 15 -3.40 1.33 -8.05
N VAL A 16 -4.51 0.91 -8.68
CA VAL A 16 -4.68 0.89 -10.15
C VAL A 16 -4.98 2.30 -10.66
N VAL A 17 -5.78 3.08 -9.93
CA VAL A 17 -6.11 4.47 -10.25
C VAL A 17 -5.02 5.43 -9.79
N LYS A 18 -4.42 5.22 -8.61
CA LYS A 18 -3.34 6.09 -8.11
C LYS A 18 -2.15 6.19 -9.06
N ALA A 19 -1.74 5.05 -9.62
CA ALA A 19 -0.53 4.95 -10.45
C ALA A 19 -0.56 5.92 -11.64
N PRO A 20 -1.57 5.89 -12.52
CA PRO A 20 -1.67 6.84 -13.61
C PRO A 20 -1.90 8.28 -13.13
N SER A 21 -2.66 8.50 -12.04
CA SER A 21 -2.90 9.86 -11.51
C SER A 21 -1.60 10.58 -11.14
N ILE A 22 -0.67 9.90 -10.46
CA ILE A 22 0.61 10.49 -10.05
C ILE A 22 1.75 10.19 -11.04
N ASN A 23 1.43 9.63 -12.21
CA ASN A 23 2.37 9.22 -13.26
C ASN A 23 3.50 8.28 -12.78
N CYS A 24 3.13 7.19 -12.09
CA CYS A 24 4.05 6.21 -11.50
C CYS A 24 3.74 4.76 -11.91
N LYS A 25 4.80 3.94 -11.99
CA LYS A 25 4.72 2.47 -12.07
C LYS A 25 4.52 1.90 -10.66
N LEU A 26 3.30 1.94 -10.12
CA LEU A 26 3.03 1.40 -8.76
C LEU A 26 3.05 -0.14 -8.75
N HIS A 27 1.93 -0.81 -9.07
CA HIS A 27 1.75 -2.23 -8.75
C HIS A 27 2.75 -3.21 -9.43
N ASN A 28 3.40 -2.83 -10.55
CA ASN A 28 4.36 -3.67 -11.28
C ASN A 28 5.76 -3.04 -11.46
N GLY A 29 6.02 -1.88 -10.86
CA GLY A 29 7.32 -1.19 -10.97
C GLY A 29 8.41 -1.84 -10.11
N ARG A 30 9.68 -1.53 -10.39
CA ARG A 30 10.77 -1.85 -9.43
C ARG A 30 10.59 -1.06 -8.13
N PHE A 31 10.08 0.16 -8.20
CA PHE A 31 9.86 1.04 -7.04
C PHE A 31 8.39 1.43 -6.99
N GLY A 32 7.54 0.44 -6.72
CA GLY A 32 6.09 0.56 -6.84
C GLY A 32 5.35 1.10 -5.63
N CYS A 33 6.04 1.26 -4.51
CA CYS A 33 5.45 1.84 -3.33
C CYS A 33 5.38 3.36 -3.47
N SER A 34 4.22 3.95 -3.16
CA SER A 34 4.06 5.41 -3.15
C SER A 34 4.73 6.06 -1.95
N THR A 35 5.00 5.33 -0.86
CA THR A 35 5.55 5.87 0.41
C THR A 35 7.04 5.62 0.60
N CYS A 36 7.63 4.59 0.00
CA CYS A 36 9.06 4.27 0.18
C CYS A 36 9.74 3.86 -1.12
N LEU A 37 11.07 3.84 -1.10
CA LEU A 37 11.95 3.44 -2.19
C LEU A 37 12.35 1.96 -2.12
N HIS A 38 11.45 1.11 -1.62
CA HIS A 38 11.69 -0.33 -1.57
C HIS A 38 11.73 -0.92 -2.99
N ALA A 39 12.88 -1.48 -3.37
CA ALA A 39 13.05 -2.13 -4.66
C ALA A 39 12.45 -3.54 -4.67
N GLY A 40 11.53 -3.80 -5.60
CA GLY A 40 10.99 -5.11 -5.87
C GLY A 40 11.86 -5.94 -6.80
N ARG A 41 12.04 -7.22 -6.47
CA ARG A 41 12.73 -8.21 -7.30
C ARG A 41 11.78 -8.82 -8.31
N ARG A 42 12.21 -8.91 -9.57
CA ARG A 42 11.44 -9.60 -10.62
C ARG A 42 11.59 -11.11 -10.41
N LEU A 43 10.47 -11.83 -10.45
CA LEU A 43 10.47 -13.29 -10.41
C LEU A 43 10.72 -13.86 -11.81
N ALA A 44 11.41 -14.99 -11.89
CA ALA A 44 11.52 -15.76 -13.13
C ALA A 44 10.17 -16.36 -13.52
N GLY A 45 9.90 -16.49 -14.82
CA GLY A 45 8.66 -17.04 -15.37
C GLY A 45 7.89 -16.06 -16.27
N ARG A 46 6.69 -16.46 -16.70
CA ARG A 46 5.84 -15.62 -17.57
C ARG A 46 5.31 -14.39 -16.82
N GLY A 47 5.42 -13.23 -17.47
CA GLY A 47 4.86 -11.95 -17.04
C GLY A 47 5.86 -10.99 -16.38
N ASN A 48 5.32 -9.92 -15.79
CA ASN A 48 6.07 -8.87 -15.08
C ASN A 48 5.83 -8.95 -13.57
N LYS A 49 5.80 -10.17 -13.02
CA LYS A 49 5.60 -10.39 -11.58
C LYS A 49 6.79 -9.88 -10.79
N ARG A 50 6.52 -9.08 -9.76
CA ARG A 50 7.52 -8.58 -8.82
C ARG A 50 7.11 -8.90 -7.39
N VAL A 51 8.12 -9.17 -6.56
CA VAL A 51 7.97 -9.35 -5.12
C VAL A 51 8.78 -8.27 -4.40
N TYR A 52 8.19 -7.72 -3.35
CA TYR A 52 8.87 -6.84 -2.40
C TYR A 52 9.14 -7.68 -1.17
N GLU A 53 10.39 -8.11 -1.04
CA GLU A 53 10.79 -9.04 0.02
C GLU A 53 10.81 -8.34 1.36
N TYR A 54 10.61 -9.08 2.45
CA TYR A 54 10.79 -8.50 3.76
C TYR A 54 12.24 -8.00 3.91
N CYS A 55 12.40 -6.74 4.28
CA CYS A 55 13.70 -6.12 4.53
C CYS A 55 13.76 -5.73 6.02
N PRO A 56 14.74 -6.22 6.80
CA PRO A 56 14.89 -5.83 8.20
C PRO A 56 15.23 -4.34 8.35
N ASN A 57 15.90 -3.77 7.34
CA ASN A 57 16.17 -2.35 7.27
C ASN A 57 15.00 -1.63 6.61
N ILE A 58 14.47 -0.61 7.28
CA ILE A 58 13.38 0.21 6.75
C ILE A 58 13.85 0.88 5.44
N PRO A 59 13.19 0.64 4.30
CA PRO A 59 13.56 1.29 3.05
C PRO A 59 13.41 2.82 3.17
N PRO A 60 14.24 3.61 2.45
CA PRO A 60 14.14 5.06 2.49
C PRO A 60 12.72 5.53 2.16
N ARG A 61 12.19 6.45 2.98
CA ARG A 61 10.87 7.05 2.75
C ARG A 61 10.98 8.05 1.58
N ARG A 62 9.95 8.10 0.74
CA ARG A 62 9.81 9.19 -0.23
C ARG A 62 9.43 10.47 0.50
N ASN A 63 9.84 11.60 -0.05
CA ASN A 63 9.34 12.92 0.32
C ASN A 63 8.90 13.65 -0.95
N HIS A 64 8.11 14.71 -0.76
CA HIS A 64 7.48 15.42 -1.87
C HIS A 64 8.51 16.11 -2.78
N THR A 65 9.52 16.75 -2.19
CA THR A 65 10.58 17.46 -2.95
C THR A 65 11.34 16.53 -3.88
N ASP A 66 11.82 15.39 -3.37
CA ASP A 66 12.52 14.38 -4.18
C ASP A 66 11.59 13.78 -5.25
N PHE A 67 10.31 13.60 -4.91
CA PHE A 67 9.33 13.10 -5.88
C PHE A 67 9.17 14.03 -7.08
N LEU A 68 9.05 15.35 -6.85
CA LEU A 68 8.97 16.36 -7.92
C LEU A 68 10.25 16.42 -8.75
N LEU A 69 11.42 16.31 -8.09
CA LEU A 69 12.70 16.23 -8.77
C LEU A 69 12.76 14.99 -9.70
N HIS A 70 12.41 13.81 -9.18
CA HIS A 70 12.34 12.59 -9.99
C HIS A 70 11.34 12.70 -11.15
N ALA A 71 10.18 13.33 -10.93
CA ALA A 71 9.18 13.57 -11.97
C ALA A 71 9.71 14.48 -13.10
N THR A 72 10.43 15.54 -12.73
CA THR A 72 11.02 16.49 -13.67
C THR A 72 12.12 15.83 -14.49
N LEU A 73 13.05 15.15 -13.81
CA LEU A 73 14.14 14.45 -14.46
C LEU A 73 13.64 13.31 -15.36
N ALA A 74 12.64 12.55 -14.92
CA ALA A 74 12.05 11.47 -15.72
C ALA A 74 11.37 12.00 -17.00
N LYS A 75 10.72 13.16 -16.92
CA LYS A 75 10.13 13.83 -18.09
C LYS A 75 11.21 14.31 -19.06
N GLN A 76 12.31 14.86 -18.55
CA GLN A 76 13.41 15.38 -19.37
C GLN A 76 14.20 14.26 -20.05
N SER A 77 14.49 13.16 -19.33
CA SER A 77 15.27 12.04 -19.85
C SER A 77 14.44 11.05 -20.67
N GLY A 78 13.11 11.01 -20.47
CA GLY A 78 12.24 9.96 -20.99
C GLY A 78 12.39 8.62 -20.24
N GLU A 79 13.19 8.56 -19.18
CA GLU A 79 13.44 7.37 -18.39
C GLU A 79 12.68 7.38 -17.06
N THR A 80 12.26 6.20 -16.60
CA THR A 80 11.59 6.08 -15.30
C THR A 80 12.59 6.16 -14.15
N LEU A 81 12.45 7.13 -13.25
CA LEU A 81 13.28 7.30 -12.07
C LEU A 81 12.54 6.89 -10.80
N TYR A 82 13.06 5.90 -10.09
CA TYR A 82 12.42 5.35 -8.88
C TYR A 82 10.91 5.11 -9.05
N GLY A 83 10.50 4.58 -10.19
CA GLY A 83 9.09 4.30 -10.49
C GLY A 83 8.27 5.50 -10.98
N VAL A 84 8.79 6.73 -10.89
CA VAL A 84 8.17 7.94 -11.44
C VAL A 84 8.45 8.04 -12.94
N MET A 85 7.42 8.21 -13.76
CA MET A 85 7.52 8.24 -15.21
C MET A 85 7.56 9.65 -15.80
N GLY A 86 7.19 10.66 -15.02
CA GLY A 86 7.19 12.06 -15.44
C GLY A 86 6.31 12.91 -14.53
N THR A 87 6.04 14.14 -14.95
CA THR A 87 5.13 15.06 -14.24
C THR A 87 3.67 14.67 -14.40
N SER A 88 2.81 15.12 -13.48
CA SER A 88 1.35 15.04 -13.56
C SER A 88 0.75 16.34 -13.04
N PRO A 89 -0.41 16.82 -13.56
CA PRO A 89 -1.13 17.94 -12.96
C PRO A 89 -1.46 17.76 -11.47
N VAL A 90 -1.56 16.50 -11.02
CA VAL A 90 -1.82 16.17 -9.61
C VAL A 90 -0.65 16.56 -8.68
N HIS A 91 0.56 16.73 -9.22
CA HIS A 91 1.74 17.09 -8.43
C HIS A 91 1.65 18.49 -7.84
N ASP A 92 0.85 19.38 -8.43
CA ASP A 92 0.65 20.77 -7.96
C ASP A 92 -0.41 20.88 -6.85
N ILE A 93 -1.17 19.81 -6.61
CA ILE A 93 -2.29 19.78 -5.66
C ILE A 93 -2.14 18.76 -4.54
N LEU A 94 -1.27 17.76 -4.69
CA LEU A 94 -1.02 16.73 -3.68
C LEU A 94 0.45 16.71 -3.23
N GLU A 95 0.65 16.71 -1.92
CA GLU A 95 1.93 16.34 -1.32
C GLU A 95 2.09 14.81 -1.35
N ILE A 96 3.21 14.32 -1.88
CA ILE A 96 3.46 12.88 -2.05
C ILE A 96 4.65 12.47 -1.19
N PRO A 97 4.53 11.45 -0.32
CA PRO A 97 3.41 10.52 -0.18
C PRO A 97 2.25 10.95 0.74
N GLU A 98 2.36 12.06 1.46
CA GLU A 98 1.51 12.39 2.61
C GLU A 98 0.02 12.47 2.28
N MET A 99 -0.33 12.95 1.09
CA MET A 99 -1.70 13.06 0.58
C MET A 99 -2.08 11.90 -0.37
N VAL A 100 -1.25 10.86 -0.51
CA VAL A 100 -1.60 9.63 -1.22
C VAL A 100 -2.03 8.57 -0.21
N LEU A 101 -3.28 8.67 0.24
CA LEU A 101 -3.82 7.90 1.36
C LEU A 101 -3.88 6.40 1.04
N LEU A 102 -3.65 5.54 2.04
CA LEU A 102 -3.84 4.10 1.86
C LEU A 102 -5.29 3.79 1.48
N ASP A 103 -5.47 2.94 0.48
CA ASP A 103 -6.81 2.45 0.15
C ASP A 103 -7.23 1.37 1.14
N TYR A 104 -7.89 1.80 2.21
CA TYR A 104 -8.40 0.89 3.22
C TYR A 104 -9.35 -0.16 2.65
N MET A 105 -10.15 0.20 1.65
CA MET A 105 -11.15 -0.70 1.09
C MET A 105 -10.51 -1.89 0.36
N HIS A 106 -9.73 -1.62 -0.68
CA HIS A 106 -9.17 -2.67 -1.52
C HIS A 106 -7.79 -3.15 -1.09
N GLN A 107 -7.11 -2.52 -0.12
CA GLN A 107 -5.87 -3.07 0.46
C GLN A 107 -6.13 -3.84 1.76
N VAL A 108 -7.06 -3.36 2.61
CA VAL A 108 -7.29 -3.94 3.94
C VAL A 108 -8.53 -4.84 3.96
N LEU A 109 -9.71 -4.35 3.56
CA LEU A 109 -10.97 -5.09 3.77
C LEU A 109 -11.29 -6.17 2.74
N GLU A 110 -11.01 -5.90 1.47
CA GLU A 110 -11.24 -6.82 0.34
C GLU A 110 -9.94 -7.24 -0.35
N GLY A 111 -8.81 -6.80 0.24
CA GLY A 111 -7.53 -6.76 -0.43
C GLY A 111 -6.59 -7.91 -0.15
N GLU A 112 -5.32 -7.62 -0.41
CA GLU A 112 -4.20 -8.52 -0.17
C GLU A 112 -4.06 -8.92 1.30
N TYR A 113 -4.52 -8.06 2.23
CA TYR A 113 -4.45 -8.32 3.66
C TYR A 113 -5.29 -9.54 4.08
N THR A 114 -6.60 -9.51 3.83
CA THR A 114 -7.49 -10.64 4.15
C THR A 114 -7.07 -11.89 3.39
N ARG A 115 -6.71 -11.77 2.10
CA ARG A 115 -6.27 -12.91 1.29
C ARG A 115 -5.02 -13.60 1.84
N ARG A 116 -4.04 -12.85 2.35
CA ARG A 116 -2.83 -13.42 2.97
C ARG A 116 -3.13 -14.06 4.31
N LEU A 117 -3.96 -13.40 5.13
CA LEU A 117 -4.42 -13.96 6.40
C LEU A 117 -5.18 -15.28 6.20
N SER A 118 -6.09 -15.36 5.22
CA SER A 118 -6.77 -16.61 4.84
C SER A 118 -5.77 -17.75 4.60
N LYS A 119 -4.63 -17.48 3.94
CA LYS A 119 -3.60 -18.51 3.74
C LYS A 119 -2.93 -18.95 5.02
N TRP A 120 -2.67 -18.04 5.97
CA TRP A 120 -2.13 -18.41 7.27
C TRP A 120 -3.13 -19.22 8.11
N PHE A 121 -4.39 -18.78 8.15
CA PHE A 121 -5.45 -19.47 8.89
C PHE A 121 -5.78 -20.85 8.31
N ASN A 122 -5.63 -21.02 7.01
CA ASN A 122 -5.78 -22.31 6.34
C ASN A 122 -4.46 -23.11 6.30
N GLY A 123 -3.36 -22.55 6.82
CA GLY A 123 -1.98 -23.06 6.75
C GLY A 123 -1.51 -23.50 5.36
N SER A 124 -1.99 -22.80 4.33
CA SER A 124 -1.44 -22.87 2.98
C SER A 124 -0.36 -21.80 2.76
N CYS A 125 -0.05 -21.01 3.79
CA CYS A 125 1.08 -20.09 3.78
C CYS A 125 2.40 -20.84 3.98
N PRO A 126 3.41 -20.64 3.10
CA PRO A 126 4.74 -21.23 3.25
C PRO A 126 5.54 -20.44 4.32
N SER A 127 5.11 -20.51 5.58
CA SER A 127 5.79 -19.90 6.72
C SER A 127 5.90 -20.89 7.87
N GLY A 128 6.94 -20.75 8.72
CA GLY A 128 7.07 -21.53 9.95
C GLY A 128 6.05 -21.17 11.05
N VAL A 129 5.20 -20.17 10.81
CA VAL A 129 4.14 -19.74 11.72
C VAL A 129 2.82 -20.41 11.32
N SER A 130 2.14 -21.05 12.28
CA SER A 130 0.78 -21.59 12.12
C SER A 130 -0.20 -20.70 12.89
N LEU A 131 -1.27 -20.27 12.23
CA LEU A 131 -2.39 -19.55 12.85
C LEU A 131 -3.68 -20.38 12.77
N ARG A 132 -3.57 -21.71 12.66
CA ARG A 132 -4.70 -22.60 12.38
C ARG A 132 -5.61 -22.85 13.57
N ASP A 133 -5.10 -22.73 14.78
CA ASP A 133 -5.83 -23.09 15.99
C ASP A 133 -6.99 -22.12 16.28
N GLU A 134 -8.11 -22.68 16.73
CA GLU A 134 -9.34 -21.93 16.96
C GLU A 134 -9.19 -20.87 18.06
N ALA A 135 -8.38 -21.14 19.09
CA ALA A 135 -8.11 -20.17 20.16
C ALA A 135 -7.42 -18.90 19.63
N THR A 136 -6.46 -19.05 18.71
CA THR A 136 -5.80 -17.92 18.05
C THR A 136 -6.76 -17.18 17.14
N LYS A 137 -7.60 -17.87 16.37
CA LYS A 137 -8.63 -17.23 15.52
C LYS A 137 -9.62 -16.43 16.34
N GLU A 138 -10.16 -16.99 17.42
CA GLU A 138 -11.09 -16.31 18.32
C GLU A 138 -10.46 -15.05 18.92
N THR A 139 -9.21 -15.15 19.40
CA THR A 139 -8.44 -14.02 19.93
C THR A 139 -8.27 -12.91 18.87
N LEU A 140 -7.96 -13.28 17.63
CA LEU A 140 -7.77 -12.32 16.54
C LEU A 140 -9.09 -11.69 16.11
N THR A 141 -10.16 -12.46 16.00
CA THR A 141 -11.52 -11.94 15.74
C THR A 141 -11.92 -10.93 16.81
N GLY A 142 -11.72 -11.22 18.10
CA GLY A 142 -11.98 -10.26 19.18
C GLY A 142 -11.20 -8.95 19.03
N LYS A 143 -9.91 -9.03 18.65
CA LYS A 143 -9.08 -7.84 18.40
C LYS A 143 -9.53 -7.04 17.18
N LEU A 144 -9.87 -7.71 16.08
CA LEU A 144 -10.36 -7.07 14.86
C LEU A 144 -11.68 -6.33 15.12
N MET A 145 -12.62 -6.98 15.80
CA MET A 145 -13.95 -6.42 16.07
C MET A 145 -13.95 -5.27 17.09
N SER A 146 -12.94 -5.23 17.98
CA SER A 146 -12.76 -4.16 18.96
C SER A 146 -11.92 -2.99 18.46
N THR A 147 -11.25 -3.12 17.31
CA THR A 147 -10.42 -2.07 16.73
C THR A 147 -11.31 -0.88 16.34
N ARG A 148 -11.04 0.29 16.95
CA ARG A 148 -11.74 1.54 16.61
C ARG A 148 -11.05 2.20 15.42
N LEU A 149 -11.81 2.41 14.36
CA LEU A 149 -11.36 3.13 13.17
C LEU A 149 -11.79 4.60 13.26
N PRO A 150 -11.04 5.52 12.62
CA PRO A 150 -11.52 6.88 12.38
C PRO A 150 -12.92 6.88 11.74
N HIS A 151 -13.72 7.88 12.10
CA HIS A 151 -15.11 8.02 11.67
C HIS A 151 -15.31 8.03 10.15
N ASP A 152 -14.27 8.39 9.38
CA ASP A 152 -14.26 8.37 7.92
C ASP A 152 -14.38 6.95 7.32
N PHE A 153 -13.97 5.93 8.08
CA PHE A 153 -14.08 4.53 7.65
C PHE A 153 -15.44 3.96 7.99
N LYS A 154 -16.38 4.08 7.04
CA LYS A 154 -17.74 3.54 7.17
C LYS A 154 -17.81 2.02 7.29
N ARG A 155 -16.84 1.30 6.73
CA ARG A 155 -16.79 -0.17 6.76
C ARG A 155 -15.83 -0.66 7.85
N LYS A 156 -16.30 -1.61 8.66
CA LYS A 156 -15.54 -2.20 9.76
C LYS A 156 -14.75 -3.42 9.30
N LEU A 157 -13.77 -3.81 10.11
CA LEU A 157 -13.11 -5.11 9.98
C LEU A 157 -14.16 -6.22 10.19
N ARG A 158 -13.90 -7.38 9.59
CA ARG A 158 -14.77 -8.56 9.63
C ARG A 158 -14.13 -9.66 10.46
N GLN A 159 -14.93 -10.64 10.84
CA GLN A 159 -14.45 -11.84 11.51
C GLN A 159 -13.52 -12.64 10.57
N VAL A 160 -12.58 -13.37 11.16
CA VAL A 160 -11.57 -14.15 10.41
C VAL A 160 -12.23 -15.17 9.48
N GLU A 161 -13.36 -15.72 9.90
CA GLU A 161 -14.16 -16.74 9.20
C GLU A 161 -14.76 -16.20 7.90
N GLU A 162 -14.92 -14.88 7.78
CA GLU A 162 -15.43 -14.22 6.58
C GLU A 162 -14.34 -13.85 5.57
N PHE A 163 -13.06 -14.10 5.89
CA PHE A 163 -11.96 -13.82 4.99
C PHE A 163 -12.00 -14.82 3.82
N LYS A 164 -11.80 -14.30 2.60
CA LYS A 164 -11.76 -15.07 1.35
C LYS A 164 -10.32 -15.32 0.90
#